data_AF-A0A941IR31-F1
#
_entry.id   AF-A0A941IR31-F1
#
_cell.length_a   1.000
_cell.length_b   1.000
_cell.length_c   1.000
_cell.angle_alpha   90.00
_cell.angle_beta   90.00
_cell.angle_gamma   90.00
#
_symmetry.space_group_name_H-M   'P 1'
#
loop_
_entity.id
_entity.type
_entity.pdbx_description
1 polymer ?
#
loop_
_entity_poly.entity_id
_entity_poly.type
_entity_poly.pdbx_seq_one_letter_code
_entity_poly.pdbx_strand_id
1 'polypeptide(L)'
;MIHDDAVTVSVAVMTHPRRLAAAERLAAHHPELGLEIVVDPEPESGTSLSAALAAWSRADPTATHHLVLQDDVILCENFAEQLLYAVRSHPAAAISLFAEWGSRSATTVRLAAVRGQNAALAADPFTPTQALVLPTEWAAKFAAESVGEHGPDDVVMRRFLGTHKVPSIVTAPNLVDHDDRPSLTGNGFQGPRRSVWFAAHADLRAGAGGIAGDDLDQLPHVDWWRLVAEWFRCDPASEPGWFGAPLAERLPPELSAEVLHARYTEDLRRIDRDGALRETLTDIVLFELWRGYFALGLGAHTDPDLVAERLSAPGRSALATAFPGALRRCLAPETLDRLTPAGTELVIAAVLSAVRDTTAS
;
A
#
# COMPACT_ATOMS: atom_id res chain seq x y z
N MET A 1 -23.08 -12.16 -1.95
CA MET A 1 -22.75 -11.85 -0.54
C MET A 1 -21.88 -12.96 -0.01
N ILE A 2 -20.82 -12.59 0.70
CA ILE A 2 -19.88 -13.50 1.35
C ILE A 2 -20.27 -13.52 2.83
N HIS A 3 -20.33 -14.69 3.46
CA HIS A 3 -20.77 -14.76 4.85
C HIS A 3 -20.11 -15.89 5.63
N ASP A 4 -20.00 -15.66 6.93
CA ASP A 4 -19.82 -16.68 7.95
C ASP A 4 -20.83 -16.43 9.10
N ASP A 5 -20.63 -17.07 10.25
CA ASP A 5 -21.56 -16.98 11.39
C ASP A 5 -21.69 -15.58 12.00
N ALA A 6 -20.74 -14.66 11.78
CA ALA A 6 -20.69 -13.35 12.43
C ALA A 6 -20.60 -12.17 11.44
N VAL A 7 -20.07 -12.39 10.24
CA VAL A 7 -19.83 -11.35 9.24
C VAL A 7 -20.58 -11.68 7.97
N THR A 8 -21.23 -10.68 7.40
CA THR A 8 -21.84 -10.74 6.06
C THR A 8 -21.37 -9.54 5.27
N VAL A 9 -20.77 -9.78 4.11
CA VAL A 9 -20.21 -8.77 3.23
C VAL A 9 -21.00 -8.75 1.92
N SER A 10 -21.65 -7.63 1.63
CA SER A 10 -22.17 -7.33 0.30
C SER A 10 -21.04 -6.84 -0.60
N VAL A 11 -21.10 -7.14 -1.90
CA VAL A 11 -19.96 -6.90 -2.80
C VAL A 11 -20.42 -6.27 -4.10
N ALA A 12 -19.80 -5.15 -4.47
CA ALA A 12 -20.00 -4.47 -5.75
C ALA A 12 -18.67 -4.35 -6.51
N VAL A 13 -18.74 -4.34 -7.84
CA VAL A 13 -17.63 -3.99 -8.74
C VAL A 13 -18.01 -2.73 -9.48
N MET A 14 -17.31 -1.63 -9.24
CA MET A 14 -17.46 -0.41 -10.03
C MET A 14 -16.69 -0.51 -11.35
N THR A 15 -17.30 -0.07 -12.44
CA THR A 15 -16.66 -0.12 -13.76
C THR A 15 -17.11 1.04 -14.65
N HIS A 16 -16.19 1.51 -15.48
CA HIS A 16 -16.53 2.42 -16.58
C HIS A 16 -17.13 1.59 -17.74
N PRO A 17 -18.11 2.09 -18.53
CA PRO A 17 -18.71 1.35 -19.64
C PRO A 17 -17.70 0.71 -20.61
N ARG A 18 -16.61 1.42 -20.93
CA ARG A 18 -15.51 0.91 -21.78
C ARG A 18 -14.78 -0.32 -21.22
N ARG A 19 -14.93 -0.62 -19.94
CA ARG A 19 -14.31 -1.75 -19.23
C ARG A 19 -15.32 -2.76 -18.67
N LEU A 20 -16.60 -2.65 -19.03
CA LEU A 20 -17.65 -3.58 -18.58
C LEU A 20 -17.26 -5.06 -18.76
N ALA A 21 -16.68 -5.41 -19.91
CA ALA A 21 -16.24 -6.78 -20.19
C ALA A 21 -15.18 -7.29 -19.18
N ALA A 22 -14.38 -6.41 -18.58
CA ALA A 22 -13.45 -6.78 -17.52
C ALA A 22 -14.16 -7.08 -16.20
N ALA A 23 -15.13 -6.25 -15.81
CA ALA A 23 -15.95 -6.50 -14.63
C ALA A 23 -16.77 -7.80 -14.76
N GLU A 24 -17.33 -8.07 -15.94
CA GLU A 24 -18.02 -9.33 -16.25
C GLU A 24 -17.09 -10.53 -16.12
N ARG A 25 -15.84 -10.42 -16.62
CA ARG A 25 -14.84 -11.48 -16.42
C ARG A 25 -14.52 -11.66 -14.95
N LEU A 26 -14.30 -10.59 -14.19
CA LEU A 26 -14.01 -10.69 -12.75
C LEU A 26 -15.15 -11.42 -12.01
N ALA A 27 -16.41 -11.05 -12.29
CA ALA A 27 -17.58 -11.71 -11.71
C ALA A 27 -17.70 -13.19 -12.13
N ALA A 28 -17.41 -13.52 -13.39
CA ALA A 28 -17.46 -14.89 -13.88
C ALA A 28 -16.36 -15.79 -13.29
N HIS A 29 -15.17 -15.24 -12.98
CA HIS A 29 -14.09 -16.00 -12.33
C HIS A 29 -14.32 -16.19 -10.83
N HIS A 30 -15.16 -15.36 -10.21
CA HIS A 30 -15.43 -15.36 -8.78
C HIS A 30 -16.94 -15.42 -8.45
N PRO A 31 -17.66 -16.45 -8.92
CA PRO A 31 -19.11 -16.56 -8.70
C PRO A 31 -19.47 -16.64 -7.21
N GLU A 32 -18.56 -17.13 -6.36
CA GLU A 32 -18.73 -17.24 -4.91
C GLU A 32 -18.91 -15.89 -4.20
N LEU A 33 -18.43 -14.80 -4.79
CA LEU A 33 -18.55 -13.47 -4.18
C LEU A 33 -19.95 -12.86 -4.40
N GLY A 34 -20.64 -13.29 -5.46
CA GLY A 34 -21.92 -12.72 -5.88
C GLY A 34 -21.82 -11.23 -6.19
N LEU A 35 -20.85 -10.86 -7.02
CA LEU A 35 -20.53 -9.46 -7.38
C LEU A 35 -21.71 -8.77 -8.09
N GLU A 36 -22.14 -7.63 -7.57
CA GLU A 36 -23.01 -6.71 -8.31
C GLU A 36 -22.16 -5.78 -9.19
N ILE A 37 -22.33 -5.85 -10.52
CA ILE A 37 -21.62 -4.96 -11.44
C ILE A 37 -22.35 -3.62 -11.48
N VAL A 38 -21.64 -2.55 -11.11
CA VAL A 38 -22.14 -1.18 -11.09
C VAL A 38 -21.41 -0.37 -12.15
N VAL A 39 -22.14 -0.03 -13.21
CA VAL A 39 -21.61 0.77 -14.32
C VAL A 39 -21.72 2.26 -13.96
N ASP A 40 -20.65 3.00 -14.25
CA ASP A 40 -20.58 4.45 -14.07
C ASP A 40 -21.79 5.15 -14.71
N PRO A 41 -22.62 5.87 -13.93
CA PRO A 41 -23.75 6.61 -14.46
C PRO A 41 -23.34 7.88 -15.21
N GLU A 42 -22.13 8.40 -14.97
CA GLU A 42 -21.61 9.65 -15.54
C GLU A 42 -20.21 9.47 -16.15
N PRO A 43 -20.05 8.58 -17.15
CA PRO A 43 -18.74 8.16 -17.67
C PRO A 43 -17.93 9.29 -18.33
N GLU A 44 -18.58 10.37 -18.74
CA GLU A 44 -17.94 11.51 -19.40
C GLU A 44 -17.47 12.58 -18.40
N SER A 45 -17.68 12.40 -17.08
CA SER A 45 -17.27 13.33 -16.03
C SER A 45 -15.74 13.45 -15.88
N GLY A 46 -14.99 12.44 -16.36
CA GLY A 46 -13.53 12.38 -16.29
C GLY A 46 -12.97 11.99 -14.92
N THR A 47 -13.82 11.68 -13.93
CA THR A 47 -13.41 11.16 -12.62
C THR A 47 -14.09 9.82 -12.33
N SER A 48 -13.59 9.10 -11.33
CA SER A 48 -14.15 7.82 -10.86
C SER A 48 -15.23 7.98 -9.78
N LEU A 49 -15.51 9.21 -9.34
CA LEU A 49 -16.35 9.46 -8.17
C LEU A 49 -17.82 9.07 -8.41
N SER A 50 -18.40 9.37 -9.57
CA SER A 50 -19.77 8.98 -9.91
C SER A 50 -19.96 7.46 -9.85
N ALA A 51 -19.02 6.70 -10.43
CA ALA A 51 -18.99 5.24 -10.37
C ALA A 51 -18.84 4.74 -8.93
N ALA A 52 -17.95 5.35 -8.14
CA ALA A 52 -17.75 4.99 -6.74
C ALA A 52 -19.02 5.22 -5.91
N LEU A 53 -19.64 6.40 -5.98
CA LEU A 53 -20.88 6.71 -5.25
C LEU A 53 -22.01 5.77 -5.64
N ALA A 54 -22.15 5.46 -6.93
CA ALA A 54 -23.11 4.48 -7.39
C ALA A 54 -22.86 3.10 -6.77
N ALA A 55 -21.60 2.65 -6.67
CA ALA A 55 -21.25 1.37 -6.08
C ALA A 55 -21.47 1.34 -4.56
N TRP A 56 -20.99 2.35 -3.82
CA TRP A 56 -21.20 2.45 -2.37
C TRP A 56 -22.69 2.53 -1.99
N SER A 57 -23.54 3.10 -2.86
CA SER A 57 -24.99 3.11 -2.65
C SER A 57 -25.67 1.73 -2.75
N ARG A 58 -24.94 0.70 -3.23
CA ARG A 58 -25.42 -0.70 -3.33
C ARG A 58 -25.18 -1.53 -2.08
N ALA A 59 -24.67 -0.93 -1.01
CA ALA A 59 -24.53 -1.62 0.26
C ALA A 59 -25.87 -2.25 0.70
N ASP A 60 -25.89 -3.56 0.87
CA ASP A 60 -27.08 -4.27 1.35
C ASP A 60 -27.29 -3.91 2.82
N PRO A 61 -28.46 -3.35 3.22
CA PRO A 61 -28.70 -2.91 4.59
C PRO A 61 -28.73 -4.07 5.60
N THR A 62 -28.81 -5.32 5.15
CA THR A 62 -28.74 -6.53 5.99
C THR A 62 -27.31 -7.05 6.16
N ALA A 63 -26.36 -6.60 5.33
CA ALA A 63 -24.95 -6.96 5.45
C ALA A 63 -24.28 -6.14 6.58
N THR A 64 -23.27 -6.72 7.24
CA THR A 64 -22.49 -5.98 8.24
C THR A 64 -21.45 -5.07 7.58
N HIS A 65 -20.92 -5.48 6.43
CA HIS A 65 -19.94 -4.73 5.66
C HIS A 65 -20.29 -4.71 4.17
N HIS A 66 -19.68 -3.75 3.47
CA HIS A 66 -19.74 -3.63 2.02
C HIS A 66 -18.33 -3.52 1.44
N LEU A 67 -18.04 -4.35 0.44
CA LEU A 67 -16.81 -4.33 -0.34
C LEU A 67 -17.10 -3.71 -1.72
N VAL A 68 -16.32 -2.71 -2.10
CA VAL A 68 -16.27 -2.21 -3.47
C VAL A 68 -14.92 -2.60 -4.09
N LEU A 69 -14.97 -3.24 -5.26
CA LEU A 69 -13.84 -3.57 -6.11
C LEU A 69 -13.83 -2.69 -7.37
N GLN A 70 -12.65 -2.35 -7.86
CA GLN A 70 -12.47 -1.81 -9.22
C GLN A 70 -12.36 -2.96 -10.24
N ASP A 71 -12.60 -2.65 -11.52
CA ASP A 71 -12.69 -3.63 -12.62
C ASP A 71 -11.34 -4.20 -13.12
N ASP A 72 -10.24 -3.70 -12.58
CA ASP A 72 -8.87 -4.08 -12.91
C ASP A 72 -8.09 -4.60 -11.70
N VAL A 73 -8.77 -5.21 -10.73
CA VAL A 73 -8.11 -5.96 -9.65
C VAL A 73 -7.87 -7.42 -10.00
N ILE A 74 -6.81 -7.98 -9.40
CA ILE A 74 -6.51 -9.42 -9.39
C ILE A 74 -6.64 -9.88 -7.93
N LEU A 75 -7.52 -10.82 -7.66
CA LEU A 75 -7.75 -11.32 -6.29
C LEU A 75 -6.75 -12.43 -5.95
N CYS A 76 -6.35 -12.54 -4.68
CA CYS A 76 -5.61 -13.71 -4.19
C CYS A 76 -6.49 -14.97 -4.20
N GLU A 77 -5.87 -16.14 -4.09
CA GLU A 77 -6.58 -17.38 -3.81
C GLU A 77 -7.23 -17.34 -2.42
N ASN A 78 -8.35 -18.05 -2.26
CA ASN A 78 -9.15 -18.06 -1.03
C ASN A 78 -9.54 -16.64 -0.54
N PHE A 79 -9.70 -15.69 -1.47
CA PHE A 79 -9.99 -14.28 -1.19
C PHE A 79 -11.13 -14.08 -0.19
N ALA A 80 -12.26 -14.77 -0.36
CA ALA A 80 -13.41 -14.66 0.53
C ALA A 80 -13.08 -15.00 1.99
N GLU A 81 -12.25 -16.03 2.22
CA GLU A 81 -11.85 -16.47 3.55
C GLU A 81 -10.91 -15.44 4.20
N GLN A 82 -9.96 -14.91 3.44
CA GLN A 82 -9.01 -13.90 3.90
C GLN A 82 -9.70 -12.56 4.17
N LEU A 83 -10.67 -12.17 3.33
CA LEU A 83 -11.52 -11.01 3.52
C LEU A 83 -12.32 -11.10 4.83
N LEU A 84 -13.00 -12.23 5.07
CA LEU A 84 -13.76 -12.44 6.31
C LEU A 84 -12.85 -12.41 7.54
N TYR A 85 -11.63 -12.94 7.44
CA TYR A 85 -10.64 -12.80 8.52
C TYR A 85 -10.27 -11.33 8.77
N ALA A 86 -9.94 -10.55 7.73
CA ALA A 86 -9.61 -9.14 7.87
C ALA A 86 -10.75 -8.33 8.53
N VAL A 87 -11.99 -8.56 8.08
CA VAL A 87 -13.18 -7.89 8.64
C VAL A 87 -13.41 -8.25 10.10
N ARG A 88 -13.27 -9.52 10.48
CA ARG A 88 -13.41 -9.94 11.90
C ARG A 88 -12.33 -9.34 12.79
N SER A 89 -11.11 -9.20 12.28
CA SER A 89 -9.99 -8.62 13.03
C SER A 89 -10.13 -7.11 13.22
N HIS A 90 -10.80 -6.41 12.29
CA HIS A 90 -10.94 -4.95 12.30
C HIS A 90 -12.36 -4.48 11.91
N PRO A 91 -13.41 -4.86 12.67
CA PRO A 91 -14.81 -4.68 12.24
C PRO A 91 -15.30 -3.23 12.22
N ALA A 92 -14.52 -2.30 12.76
CA ALA A 92 -14.85 -0.87 12.77
C ALA A 92 -14.03 -0.05 11.77
N ALA A 93 -13.07 -0.67 11.07
CA ALA A 93 -12.13 0.03 10.19
C ALA A 93 -12.63 0.05 8.74
N ALA A 94 -12.21 1.08 8.01
CA ALA A 94 -12.08 1.01 6.57
C ALA A 94 -10.84 0.17 6.24
N ILE A 95 -11.04 -0.96 5.55
CA ILE A 95 -10.00 -1.94 5.28
C ILE A 95 -9.69 -1.93 3.79
N SER A 96 -8.57 -1.32 3.43
CA SER A 96 -8.05 -1.42 2.07
C SER A 96 -7.32 -2.75 1.88
N LEU A 97 -7.63 -3.42 0.78
CA LEU A 97 -7.05 -4.71 0.43
C LEU A 97 -5.82 -4.56 -0.48
N PHE A 98 -5.41 -3.31 -0.73
CA PHE A 98 -4.37 -2.91 -1.67
C PHE A 98 -3.62 -1.68 -1.14
N ALA A 99 -2.30 -1.67 -1.31
CA ALA A 99 -1.51 -0.43 -1.33
C ALA A 99 -0.56 -0.47 -2.51
N GLU A 100 -0.50 0.64 -3.24
CA GLU A 100 0.38 0.81 -4.38
C GLU A 100 1.84 0.81 -3.91
N TRP A 101 2.74 0.09 -4.57
CA TRP A 101 4.11 -0.17 -4.12
C TRP A 101 5.02 1.05 -3.88
N GLY A 102 4.67 2.24 -4.36
CA GLY A 102 5.37 3.48 -4.02
C GLY A 102 4.51 4.48 -3.28
N SER A 103 3.35 4.08 -2.74
CA SER A 103 2.58 4.90 -1.82
C SER A 103 3.25 4.98 -0.45
N ARG A 104 2.79 5.89 0.41
CA ARG A 104 3.22 5.96 1.82
C ARG A 104 2.74 4.76 2.61
N SER A 105 1.54 4.26 2.33
CA SER A 105 1.06 3.01 2.93
C SER A 105 1.91 1.81 2.53
N ALA A 106 2.65 1.87 1.41
CA ALA A 106 3.65 0.84 1.10
C ALA A 106 4.75 0.75 2.16
N THR A 107 5.17 1.87 2.74
CA THR A 107 6.12 1.90 3.86
C THR A 107 5.55 1.15 5.08
N THR A 108 4.31 1.44 5.47
CA THR A 108 3.69 0.81 6.65
C THR A 108 3.42 -0.67 6.42
N VAL A 109 3.08 -1.10 5.20
CA VAL A 109 2.96 -2.53 4.84
C VAL A 109 4.32 -3.24 4.89
N ARG A 110 5.40 -2.60 4.44
CA ARG A 110 6.76 -3.15 4.58
C ARG A 110 7.18 -3.25 6.04
N LEU A 111 6.81 -2.26 6.85
CA LEU A 111 6.97 -2.29 8.29
C LEU A 111 6.20 -3.47 8.92
N ALA A 112 4.96 -3.71 8.49
CA ALA A 112 4.19 -4.87 8.92
C ALA A 112 4.90 -6.19 8.59
N ALA A 113 5.48 -6.29 7.39
CA ALA A 113 6.24 -7.47 6.98
C ALA A 113 7.50 -7.70 7.84
N VAL A 114 8.21 -6.62 8.20
CA VAL A 114 9.37 -6.65 9.11
C VAL A 114 8.95 -7.00 10.55
N ARG A 115 7.81 -6.49 11.00
CA ARG A 115 7.24 -6.72 12.34
C ARG A 115 6.43 -8.02 12.46
N GLY A 116 6.19 -8.72 11.35
CA GLY A 116 5.37 -9.93 11.30
C GLY A 116 3.90 -9.68 11.61
N GLN A 117 3.39 -8.49 11.29
CA GLN A 117 1.99 -8.08 11.49
C GLN A 117 1.17 -8.27 10.21
N ASN A 118 -0.15 -8.43 10.36
CA ASN A 118 -1.06 -8.67 9.23
C ASN A 118 -1.87 -7.44 8.78
N ALA A 119 -1.69 -6.30 9.44
CA ALA A 119 -2.33 -5.04 9.12
C ALA A 119 -1.33 -3.89 9.25
N ALA A 120 -1.56 -2.83 8.48
CA ALA A 120 -0.76 -1.62 8.47
C ALA A 120 -1.65 -0.38 8.43
N LEU A 121 -1.18 0.74 8.96
CA LEU A 121 -1.86 2.01 8.88
C LEU A 121 -1.92 2.51 7.43
N ALA A 122 -3.08 3.01 6.98
CA ALA A 122 -3.19 3.72 5.71
C ALA A 122 -2.67 5.17 5.86
N ALA A 123 -1.50 5.45 5.30
CA ALA A 123 -0.73 6.68 5.57
C ALA A 123 -0.69 7.69 4.41
N ASP A 124 -1.34 7.38 3.29
CA ASP A 124 -1.36 8.23 2.10
C ASP A 124 -2.18 9.51 2.29
N PRO A 125 -2.10 10.53 1.44
CA PRO A 125 -3.06 11.64 1.42
C PRO A 125 -4.42 11.28 0.77
N PHE A 126 -4.60 10.01 0.44
CA PHE A 126 -5.79 9.39 -0.15
C PHE A 126 -6.03 8.03 0.52
N THR A 127 -7.19 7.42 0.30
CA THR A 127 -7.48 6.05 0.74
C THR A 127 -7.44 5.13 -0.48
N PRO A 128 -6.60 4.07 -0.54
CA PRO A 128 -6.61 3.19 -1.70
C PRO A 128 -7.97 2.49 -1.85
N THR A 129 -8.67 2.77 -2.96
CA THR A 129 -10.04 2.31 -3.24
C THR A 129 -10.13 1.19 -4.29
N GLN A 130 -9.00 0.65 -4.75
CA GLN A 130 -8.97 -0.48 -5.72
C GLN A 130 -9.79 -1.66 -5.20
N ALA A 131 -9.66 -1.95 -3.91
CA ALA A 131 -10.51 -2.87 -3.17
C ALA A 131 -10.62 -2.37 -1.73
N LEU A 132 -11.79 -1.85 -1.35
CA LEU A 132 -12.01 -1.24 -0.04
C LEU A 132 -13.26 -1.84 0.60
N VAL A 133 -13.13 -2.18 1.88
CA VAL A 133 -14.25 -2.63 2.73
C VAL A 133 -14.60 -1.53 3.71
N LEU A 134 -15.89 -1.24 3.84
CA LEU A 134 -16.43 -0.38 4.90
C LEU A 134 -17.49 -1.15 5.69
N PRO A 135 -17.69 -0.86 6.98
CA PRO A 135 -18.94 -1.20 7.64
C PRO A 135 -20.11 -0.59 6.87
N THR A 136 -21.22 -1.33 6.73
CA THR A 136 -22.35 -0.96 5.85
C THR A 136 -22.90 0.44 6.15
N GLU A 137 -22.93 0.84 7.43
CA GLU A 137 -23.37 2.18 7.83
C GLU A 137 -22.50 3.29 7.22
N TRP A 138 -21.18 3.09 7.14
CA TRP A 138 -20.25 4.06 6.59
C TRP A 138 -20.29 4.08 5.06
N ALA A 139 -20.52 2.93 4.43
CA ALA A 139 -20.77 2.85 2.99
C ALA A 139 -21.99 3.68 2.57
N ALA A 140 -23.13 3.46 3.23
CA ALA A 140 -24.36 4.20 2.96
C ALA A 140 -24.20 5.70 3.24
N LYS A 141 -23.53 6.05 4.33
CA LYS A 141 -23.28 7.45 4.70
C LYS A 141 -22.34 8.15 3.71
N PHE A 142 -21.27 7.49 3.28
CA PHE A 142 -20.35 8.02 2.27
C PHE A 142 -21.09 8.35 0.97
N ALA A 143 -21.91 7.41 0.48
CA ALA A 143 -22.69 7.58 -0.73
C ALA A 143 -23.68 8.75 -0.63
N ALA A 144 -24.29 8.98 0.54
CA ALA A 144 -25.25 10.04 0.75
C ALA A 144 -24.62 11.43 0.93
N GLU A 145 -23.54 11.54 1.71
CA GLU A 145 -22.93 12.84 2.06
C GLU A 145 -21.97 13.37 1.01
N SER A 146 -21.43 12.50 0.16
CA SER A 146 -20.46 12.89 -0.88
C SER A 146 -21.12 13.26 -2.21
N VAL A 147 -22.45 13.32 -2.27
CA VAL A 147 -23.18 13.80 -3.47
C VAL A 147 -22.81 15.26 -3.73
N GLY A 148 -22.36 15.55 -4.96
CA GLY A 148 -21.93 16.89 -5.36
C GLY A 148 -20.49 17.25 -4.97
N GLU A 149 -19.75 16.34 -4.33
CA GLU A 149 -18.29 16.46 -4.21
C GLU A 149 -17.63 16.32 -5.59
N HIS A 150 -16.40 16.83 -5.68
CA HIS A 150 -15.62 16.81 -6.92
C HIS A 150 -14.20 16.31 -6.65
N GLY A 151 -13.64 15.58 -7.61
CA GLY A 151 -12.28 15.06 -7.57
C GLY A 151 -12.19 13.53 -7.60
N PRO A 152 -10.99 12.99 -7.39
CA PRO A 152 -10.77 11.54 -7.28
C PRO A 152 -11.52 10.93 -6.09
N ASP A 153 -12.06 9.72 -6.26
CA ASP A 153 -12.85 9.03 -5.25
C ASP A 153 -12.03 8.69 -3.99
N ASP A 154 -10.76 8.34 -4.15
CA ASP A 154 -9.82 8.01 -3.08
C ASP A 154 -9.50 9.20 -2.15
N VAL A 155 -9.42 10.41 -2.71
CA VAL A 155 -9.23 11.67 -1.97
C VAL A 155 -10.51 12.06 -1.23
N VAL A 156 -11.67 11.95 -1.89
CA VAL A 156 -12.97 12.24 -1.27
C VAL A 156 -13.25 11.25 -0.13
N MET A 157 -12.98 9.95 -0.36
CA MET A 157 -13.06 8.89 0.64
C MET A 157 -12.16 9.18 1.84
N ARG A 158 -10.88 9.57 1.62
CA ARG A 158 -9.98 9.93 2.72
C ARG A 158 -10.54 11.06 3.56
N ARG A 159 -11.04 12.13 2.94
CA ARG A 159 -11.62 13.27 3.66
C ARG A 159 -12.84 12.84 4.48
N PHE A 160 -13.70 12.01 3.90
CA PHE A 160 -14.88 11.47 4.57
C PHE A 160 -14.50 10.65 5.82
N LEU A 161 -13.57 9.69 5.67
CA LEU A 161 -13.11 8.84 6.79
C LEU A 161 -12.44 9.68 7.88
N GLY A 162 -11.64 10.69 7.51
CA GLY A 162 -11.01 11.61 8.45
C GLY A 162 -12.02 12.44 9.24
N THR A 163 -13.02 13.02 8.55
CA THR A 163 -14.11 13.79 9.18
C THR A 163 -14.87 12.95 10.20
N HIS A 164 -15.10 11.68 9.88
CA HIS A 164 -15.83 10.75 10.71
C HIS A 164 -14.97 9.96 11.70
N LYS A 165 -13.65 10.17 11.68
CA LYS A 165 -12.67 9.44 12.50
C LYS A 165 -12.79 7.92 12.37
N VAL A 166 -13.11 7.43 11.17
CA VAL A 166 -13.13 6.00 10.86
C VAL A 166 -11.68 5.53 10.71
N PRO A 167 -11.23 4.53 11.49
CA PRO A 167 -9.88 3.97 11.34
C PRO A 167 -9.66 3.47 9.92
N SER A 168 -8.50 3.73 9.33
CA SER A 168 -8.17 3.29 7.97
C SER A 168 -6.90 2.46 7.98
N ILE A 169 -7.00 1.22 7.50
CA ILE A 169 -5.91 0.25 7.49
C ILE A 169 -5.75 -0.38 6.10
N VAL A 170 -4.60 -1.02 5.91
CA VAL A 170 -4.27 -1.83 4.75
C VAL A 170 -3.91 -3.24 5.22
N THR A 171 -4.41 -4.27 4.54
CA THR A 171 -3.99 -5.66 4.76
C THR A 171 -2.52 -5.89 4.38
N ALA A 172 -1.80 -6.71 5.15
CA ALA A 172 -0.41 -7.06 4.89
C ALA A 172 -0.20 -8.59 5.06
N PRO A 173 -0.05 -9.39 3.99
CA PRO A 173 -0.03 -9.00 2.58
C PRO A 173 -1.34 -8.39 2.09
N ASN A 174 -1.26 -7.66 0.98
CA ASN A 174 -2.44 -7.23 0.24
C ASN A 174 -3.17 -8.43 -0.36
N LEU A 175 -4.49 -8.40 -0.30
CA LEU A 175 -5.34 -9.47 -0.86
C LEU A 175 -5.66 -9.27 -2.33
N VAL A 176 -5.36 -8.09 -2.89
CA VAL A 176 -5.50 -7.83 -4.32
C VAL A 176 -4.24 -7.19 -4.90
N ASP A 177 -4.02 -7.44 -6.19
CA ASP A 177 -3.08 -6.70 -7.03
C ASP A 177 -3.85 -5.87 -8.07
N HIS A 178 -3.14 -4.96 -8.73
CA HIS A 178 -3.67 -4.14 -9.81
C HIS A 178 -3.23 -4.71 -11.17
N ASP A 179 -4.19 -5.03 -12.03
CA ASP A 179 -3.93 -5.38 -13.43
C ASP A 179 -3.44 -4.12 -14.15
N ASP A 180 -2.20 -4.14 -14.64
CA ASP A 180 -1.48 -2.97 -15.16
C ASP A 180 -1.99 -2.56 -16.56
N ARG A 181 -3.24 -2.10 -16.60
CA ARG A 181 -3.93 -1.63 -17.80
C ARG A 181 -3.81 -0.12 -17.97
N PRO A 182 -3.85 0.41 -19.21
CA PRO A 182 -3.88 1.86 -19.44
C PRO A 182 -4.99 2.54 -18.64
N SER A 183 -4.62 3.56 -17.87
CA SER A 183 -5.54 4.34 -17.04
C SER A 183 -6.56 5.08 -17.89
N LEU A 184 -7.84 5.01 -17.52
CA LEU A 184 -8.91 5.81 -18.16
C LEU A 184 -8.94 7.26 -17.67
N THR A 185 -8.47 7.52 -16.45
CA THR A 185 -8.44 8.85 -15.82
C THR A 185 -7.10 9.58 -16.01
N GLY A 186 -6.27 9.16 -16.99
CA GLY A 186 -5.04 9.87 -17.33
C GLY A 186 -3.82 9.60 -16.44
N ASN A 187 -3.89 8.64 -15.51
CA ASN A 187 -2.78 8.31 -14.60
C ASN A 187 -1.66 7.46 -15.22
N GLY A 188 -1.57 7.35 -16.55
CA GLY A 188 -0.53 6.56 -17.21
C GLY A 188 0.90 7.07 -16.98
N PHE A 189 1.07 8.36 -16.65
CA PHE A 189 2.38 8.96 -16.36
C PHE A 189 3.01 8.42 -15.05
N GLN A 190 2.23 7.72 -14.21
CA GLN A 190 2.69 7.21 -12.91
C GLN A 190 3.55 5.94 -13.03
N GLY A 191 3.62 5.32 -14.21
CA GLY A 191 4.22 3.99 -14.39
C GLY A 191 3.31 2.87 -13.87
N PRO A 192 3.82 1.62 -13.78
CA PRO A 192 3.05 0.49 -13.25
C PRO A 192 2.65 0.69 -11.78
N ARG A 193 1.41 0.32 -11.44
CA ARG A 193 0.80 0.60 -10.11
C ARG A 193 0.47 -0.68 -9.35
N ARG A 194 1.46 -1.56 -9.18
CA ARG A 194 1.29 -2.87 -8.54
C ARG A 194 1.18 -2.75 -7.02
N SER A 195 0.70 -3.82 -6.39
CA SER A 195 0.67 -3.96 -4.93
C SER A 195 2.08 -3.97 -4.34
N VAL A 196 2.23 -3.36 -3.17
CA VAL A 196 3.45 -3.42 -2.36
C VAL A 196 3.82 -4.85 -1.95
N TRP A 197 2.83 -5.70 -1.67
CA TRP A 197 3.05 -7.06 -1.19
C TRP A 197 1.82 -7.91 -1.49
N PHE A 198 1.69 -8.34 -2.74
CA PHE A 198 0.69 -9.31 -3.14
C PHE A 198 1.23 -10.73 -2.97
N ALA A 199 0.44 -11.59 -2.35
CA ALA A 199 0.71 -13.02 -2.26
C ALA A 199 -0.47 -13.78 -2.86
N ALA A 200 -0.24 -14.55 -3.93
CA ALA A 200 -1.30 -15.34 -4.55
C ALA A 200 -1.95 -16.31 -3.54
N HIS A 201 -1.18 -16.87 -2.63
CA HIS A 201 -1.66 -17.66 -1.49
C HIS A 201 -1.50 -16.87 -0.18
N ALA A 202 -2.12 -15.69 -0.10
CA ALA A 202 -2.09 -14.88 1.13
C ALA A 202 -2.71 -15.65 2.31
N ASP A 203 -2.05 -15.60 3.47
CA ASP A 203 -2.61 -16.06 4.74
C ASP A 203 -2.39 -15.01 5.83
N LEU A 204 -3.43 -14.20 6.07
CA LEU A 204 -3.40 -13.15 7.09
C LEU A 204 -3.30 -13.73 8.52
N ARG A 205 -3.63 -15.01 8.71
CA ARG A 205 -3.57 -15.67 10.04
C ARG A 205 -2.16 -15.99 10.48
N ALA A 206 -1.22 -16.04 9.54
CA ALA A 206 0.18 -16.25 9.83
C ALA A 206 0.83 -15.03 10.50
N GLY A 207 0.25 -13.84 10.35
CA GLY A 207 0.72 -12.62 11.00
C GLY A 207 0.22 -12.51 12.44
N ALA A 208 1.03 -11.88 13.29
CA ALA A 208 0.61 -11.43 14.60
C ALA A 208 -0.42 -10.29 14.48
N GLY A 209 -1.23 -10.11 15.52
CA GLY A 209 -2.15 -8.97 15.60
C GLY A 209 -1.42 -7.63 15.78
N GLY A 210 -2.21 -6.54 15.75
CA GLY A 210 -1.73 -5.16 15.79
C GLY A 210 -1.68 -4.52 14.41
N ILE A 211 -1.46 -3.20 14.37
CA ILE A 211 -1.46 -2.41 13.13
C ILE A 211 -0.09 -1.75 12.99
N ALA A 212 0.69 -2.14 11.98
CA ALA A 212 2.00 -1.53 11.77
C ALA A 212 1.89 -0.03 11.51
N GLY A 213 2.62 0.77 12.29
CA GLY A 213 2.63 2.22 12.19
C GLY A 213 1.58 2.94 13.04
N ASP A 214 0.75 2.23 13.81
CA ASP A 214 -0.17 2.85 14.78
C ASP A 214 0.56 3.52 15.97
N ASP A 215 1.79 3.06 16.23
CA ASP A 215 2.73 3.56 17.22
C ASP A 215 3.61 4.72 16.69
N LEU A 216 3.45 5.10 15.42
CA LEU A 216 4.29 6.10 14.76
C LEU A 216 3.54 7.40 14.51
N ASP A 217 4.11 8.51 14.97
CA ASP A 217 3.64 9.85 14.57
C ASP A 217 4.09 10.21 13.15
N GLN A 218 5.16 9.57 12.68
CA GLN A 218 5.74 9.80 11.37
C GLN A 218 6.33 8.54 10.74
N LEU A 219 6.31 8.51 9.41
CA LEU A 219 6.90 7.43 8.62
C LEU A 219 8.02 7.96 7.71
N PRO A 220 9.09 7.18 7.50
CA PRO A 220 10.07 7.46 6.46
C PRO A 220 9.53 6.98 5.11
N HIS A 221 9.66 7.78 4.07
CA HIS A 221 9.20 7.40 2.73
C HIS A 221 10.12 7.95 1.66
N VAL A 222 10.39 7.13 0.64
CA VAL A 222 11.09 7.56 -0.57
C VAL A 222 10.04 8.02 -1.56
N ASP A 223 9.92 9.34 -1.71
CA ASP A 223 8.96 9.96 -2.62
C ASP A 223 9.33 9.60 -4.07
N TRP A 224 8.47 8.85 -4.75
CA TRP A 224 8.71 8.39 -6.13
C TRP A 224 8.61 9.49 -7.20
N TRP A 225 8.08 10.67 -6.87
CA TRP A 225 8.12 11.83 -7.76
C TRP A 225 9.46 12.55 -7.69
N ARG A 226 10.02 12.66 -6.48
CA ARG A 226 11.19 13.50 -6.20
C ARG A 226 12.46 12.70 -6.00
N LEU A 227 12.34 11.38 -5.79
CA LEU A 227 13.42 10.45 -5.47
C LEU A 227 14.23 10.89 -4.25
N VAL A 228 13.54 11.40 -3.23
CA VAL A 228 14.14 11.81 -1.96
C VAL A 228 13.45 11.11 -0.80
N ALA A 229 14.24 10.74 0.21
CA ALA A 229 13.75 10.20 1.46
C ALA A 229 13.36 11.33 2.42
N GLU A 230 12.15 11.24 2.96
CA GLU A 230 11.55 12.25 3.86
C GLU A 230 10.74 11.61 4.98
N TRP A 231 10.47 12.40 6.02
CA TRP A 231 9.52 12.08 7.08
C TRP A 231 8.14 12.66 6.78
N PHE A 232 7.13 11.80 6.70
CA PHE A 232 5.73 12.21 6.58
C PHE A 232 5.01 11.98 7.89
N ARG A 233 4.08 12.87 8.25
CA ARG A 233 3.16 12.60 9.35
C ARG A 233 2.18 11.49 8.97
N CYS A 234 2.01 10.53 9.86
CA CYS A 234 0.98 9.49 9.76
C CYS A 234 0.03 9.47 10.95
N ASP A 235 0.22 10.33 11.95
CA ASP A 235 -0.71 10.37 13.07
C ASP A 235 -2.17 10.65 12.59
N PRO A 236 -3.19 9.97 13.15
CA PRO A 236 -4.57 10.13 12.70
C PRO A 236 -5.14 11.54 12.85
N ALA A 237 -4.51 12.40 13.65
CA ALA A 237 -4.97 13.76 13.91
C ALA A 237 -4.42 14.78 12.89
N SER A 238 -3.37 14.43 12.15
CA SER A 238 -2.75 15.31 11.16
C SER A 238 -3.40 15.16 9.79
N GLU A 239 -3.56 16.30 9.12
CA GLU A 239 -3.85 16.30 7.69
C GLU A 239 -2.57 15.86 6.93
N PRO A 240 -2.62 14.78 6.13
CA PRO A 240 -1.46 14.29 5.41
C PRO A 240 -1.05 15.32 4.33
N GLY A 241 0.06 16.02 4.56
CA GLY A 241 0.63 16.94 3.58
C GLY A 241 1.21 16.22 2.36
N TRP A 242 1.40 16.93 1.25
CA TRP A 242 2.04 16.39 0.04
C TRP A 242 3.56 16.32 0.13
N PHE A 243 4.16 17.12 1.03
CA PHE A 243 5.60 17.20 1.24
C PHE A 243 5.96 16.75 2.65
N GLY A 244 7.06 16.00 2.77
CA GLY A 244 7.62 15.58 4.04
C GLY A 244 8.68 16.56 4.56
N ALA A 245 9.14 16.30 5.78
CA ALA A 245 10.33 16.95 6.32
C ALA A 245 11.60 16.21 5.85
N PRO A 246 12.73 16.90 5.62
CA PRO A 246 13.99 16.25 5.29
C PRO A 246 14.36 15.15 6.28
N LEU A 247 14.85 14.01 5.79
CA LEU A 247 15.12 12.85 6.65
C LEU A 247 16.14 13.16 7.76
N ALA A 248 17.13 14.00 7.46
CA ALA A 248 18.21 14.37 8.39
C ALA A 248 17.73 15.07 9.67
N GLU A 249 16.54 15.69 9.66
CA GLU A 249 16.03 16.46 10.81
C GLU A 249 15.64 15.57 12.00
N ARG A 250 15.50 14.25 11.81
CA ARG A 250 15.02 13.33 12.86
C ARG A 250 15.82 12.05 12.97
N LEU A 251 17.01 12.00 12.38
CA LEU A 251 17.92 10.89 12.62
C LEU A 251 18.55 11.04 14.02
N PRO A 252 18.81 9.93 14.72
CA PRO A 252 19.61 9.92 15.95
C PRO A 252 20.90 10.74 15.79
N PRO A 253 21.32 11.54 16.79
CA PRO A 253 22.52 12.39 16.70
C PRO A 253 23.81 11.65 16.35
N GLU A 254 23.88 10.36 16.68
CA GLU A 254 25.03 9.48 16.42
C GLU A 254 25.16 9.12 14.93
N LEU A 255 24.07 9.25 14.17
CA LEU A 255 24.01 8.94 12.74
C LEU A 255 24.30 10.19 11.90
N SER A 256 25.57 10.61 11.93
CA SER A 256 26.04 11.70 11.08
C SER A 256 25.96 11.34 9.58
N ALA A 257 25.95 12.37 8.72
CA ALA A 257 25.99 12.17 7.27
C ALA A 257 27.19 11.33 6.81
N GLU A 258 28.35 11.47 7.47
CA GLU A 258 29.55 10.69 7.20
C GLU A 258 29.36 9.21 7.55
N VAL A 259 28.77 8.91 8.72
CA VAL A 259 28.48 7.54 9.16
C VAL A 259 27.52 6.86 8.19
N LEU A 260 26.43 7.53 7.81
CA LEU A 260 25.44 7.00 6.87
C LEU A 260 26.06 6.76 5.49
N HIS A 261 26.88 7.69 5.00
CA HIS A 261 27.54 7.54 3.70
C HIS A 261 28.56 6.40 3.69
N ALA A 262 29.32 6.21 4.77
CA ALA A 262 30.26 5.10 4.90
C ALA A 262 29.54 3.74 4.84
N ARG A 263 28.43 3.58 5.58
CA ARG A 263 27.60 2.36 5.59
C ARG A 263 26.96 2.09 4.23
N TYR A 264 26.34 3.10 3.63
CA TYR A 264 25.82 3.02 2.27
C TYR A 264 26.89 2.55 1.28
N THR A 265 28.10 3.12 1.36
CA THR A 265 29.20 2.76 0.47
C THR A 265 29.65 1.31 0.66
N GLU A 266 29.68 0.82 1.89
CA GLU A 266 29.99 -0.58 2.21
C GLU A 266 28.92 -1.53 1.63
N ASP A 267 27.64 -1.26 1.90
CA ASP A 267 26.52 -2.06 1.40
C ASP A 267 26.49 -2.08 -0.14
N LEU A 268 26.62 -0.92 -0.77
CA LEU A 268 26.61 -0.81 -2.22
C LEU A 268 27.77 -1.57 -2.85
N ARG A 269 29.00 -1.47 -2.32
CA ARG A 269 30.16 -2.24 -2.84
C ARG A 269 29.93 -3.74 -2.77
N ARG A 270 29.27 -4.23 -1.71
CA ARG A 270 28.98 -5.66 -1.53
C ARG A 270 27.96 -6.17 -2.55
N ILE A 271 26.98 -5.34 -2.90
CA ILE A 271 25.79 -5.69 -3.70
C ILE A 271 26.01 -5.41 -5.18
N ASP A 272 26.49 -4.22 -5.53
CA ASP A 272 26.69 -3.74 -6.89
C ASP A 272 28.11 -4.08 -7.42
N ARG A 273 28.47 -5.38 -7.32
CA ARG A 273 29.82 -5.87 -7.69
C ARG A 273 30.13 -5.65 -9.16
N ASP A 274 29.13 -5.85 -10.01
CA ASP A 274 29.25 -5.72 -11.46
C ASP A 274 28.95 -4.28 -11.93
N GLY A 275 28.61 -3.37 -11.02
CA GLY A 275 28.38 -1.95 -11.33
C GLY A 275 27.02 -1.62 -11.96
N ALA A 276 26.13 -2.60 -12.18
CA ALA A 276 24.87 -2.40 -12.91
C ALA A 276 23.97 -1.29 -12.33
N LEU A 277 23.91 -1.14 -11.00
CA LEU A 277 23.16 -0.06 -10.35
C LEU A 277 23.82 1.30 -10.65
N ARG A 278 25.13 1.43 -10.43
CA ARG A 278 25.87 2.69 -10.63
C ARG A 278 26.06 3.09 -12.10
N GLU A 279 25.99 2.13 -13.02
CA GLU A 279 25.97 2.41 -14.46
C GLU A 279 24.64 3.05 -14.91
N THR A 280 23.55 2.80 -14.17
CA THR A 280 22.21 3.26 -14.53
C THR A 280 21.74 4.45 -13.69
N LEU A 281 22.09 4.47 -12.41
CA LEU A 281 21.60 5.43 -11.42
C LEU A 281 22.78 6.16 -10.77
N THR A 282 22.56 7.42 -10.40
CA THR A 282 23.56 8.18 -9.66
C THR A 282 23.61 7.72 -8.21
N ASP A 283 24.77 7.90 -7.57
CA ASP A 283 24.94 7.64 -6.14
C ASP A 283 23.97 8.45 -5.28
N ILE A 284 23.52 9.62 -5.74
CA ILE A 284 22.52 10.44 -5.03
C ILE A 284 21.18 9.69 -4.94
N VAL A 285 20.67 9.15 -6.05
CA VAL A 285 19.39 8.43 -6.07
C VAL A 285 19.48 7.13 -5.27
N LEU A 286 20.57 6.39 -5.43
CA LEU A 286 20.81 5.16 -4.69
C LEU A 286 20.94 5.41 -3.18
N PHE A 287 21.61 6.50 -2.79
CA PHE A 287 21.73 6.90 -1.39
C PHE A 287 20.40 7.33 -0.79
N GLU A 288 19.58 8.12 -1.49
CA GLU A 288 18.24 8.51 -1.02
C GLU A 288 17.33 7.30 -0.83
N LEU A 289 17.36 6.35 -1.78
CA LEU A 289 16.64 5.08 -1.65
C LEU A 289 17.13 4.32 -0.41
N TRP A 290 18.43 4.07 -0.30
CA TRP A 290 19.03 3.35 0.84
C TRP A 290 18.68 4.04 2.16
N ARG A 291 18.79 5.36 2.24
CA ARG A 291 18.55 6.13 3.47
C ARG A 291 17.10 6.05 3.93
N GLY A 292 16.14 6.06 3.00
CA GLY A 292 14.72 5.89 3.34
C GLY A 292 14.41 4.53 3.99
N TYR A 293 15.01 3.45 3.46
CA TYR A 293 14.83 2.11 4.03
C TYR A 293 15.69 1.84 5.27
N PHE A 294 16.83 2.52 5.40
CA PHE A 294 17.57 2.58 6.66
C PHE A 294 16.69 3.18 7.76
N ALA A 295 16.02 4.31 7.50
CA ALA A 295 15.09 4.91 8.47
C ALA A 295 13.87 4.02 8.76
N LEU A 296 13.36 3.26 7.79
CA LEU A 296 12.34 2.23 8.05
C LEU A 296 12.86 1.16 9.04
N GLY A 297 14.12 0.73 8.89
CA GLY A 297 14.76 -0.18 9.85
C GLY A 297 14.86 0.40 11.26
N LEU A 298 15.18 1.69 11.41
CA LEU A 298 15.16 2.36 12.72
C LEU A 298 13.76 2.33 13.37
N GLY A 299 12.72 2.52 12.57
CA GLY A 299 11.32 2.46 13.02
C GLY A 299 10.77 1.05 13.22
N ALA A 300 11.54 0.00 12.91
CA ALA A 300 11.08 -1.39 13.05
C ALA A 300 10.80 -1.77 14.51
N HIS A 301 11.58 -1.22 15.45
CA HIS A 301 11.49 -1.51 16.91
C HIS A 301 11.34 -3.00 17.21
N THR A 302 12.08 -3.84 16.48
CA THR A 302 12.02 -5.29 16.51
C THR A 302 13.42 -5.85 16.65
N ASP A 303 13.53 -7.02 17.29
CA ASP A 303 14.79 -7.75 17.41
C ASP A 303 15.49 -7.97 16.04
N PRO A 304 16.80 -7.64 15.90
CA PRO A 304 17.52 -7.73 14.64
C PRO A 304 17.54 -9.14 14.02
N ASP A 305 17.65 -10.18 14.83
CA ASP A 305 17.70 -11.56 14.34
C ASP A 305 16.33 -11.97 13.81
N LEU A 306 15.26 -11.55 14.48
CA LEU A 306 13.89 -11.76 14.01
C LEU A 306 13.60 -10.99 12.72
N VAL A 307 14.11 -9.76 12.58
CA VAL A 307 14.04 -9.02 11.31
C VAL A 307 14.77 -9.78 10.22
N ALA A 308 16.00 -10.24 10.47
CA ALA A 308 16.77 -11.00 9.49
C ALA A 308 16.06 -12.29 9.07
N GLU A 309 15.46 -13.01 10.00
CA GLU A 309 14.64 -14.21 9.74
C GLU A 309 13.46 -13.87 8.81
N ARG A 310 12.67 -12.85 9.15
CA ARG A 310 11.49 -12.45 8.36
C ARG A 310 11.83 -11.93 6.97
N LEU A 311 13.00 -11.33 6.82
CA LEU A 311 13.52 -10.90 5.52
C LEU A 311 14.08 -12.06 4.67
N SER A 312 14.15 -13.29 5.20
CA SER A 312 14.44 -14.49 4.41
C SER A 312 13.21 -15.01 3.64
N ALA A 313 12.01 -14.91 4.25
CA ALA A 313 10.66 -14.98 3.66
C ALA A 313 9.64 -14.75 4.80
N PRO A 314 8.46 -14.13 4.62
CA PRO A 314 7.87 -13.48 3.45
C PRO A 314 8.16 -11.97 3.34
N GLY A 315 8.86 -11.36 4.30
CA GLY A 315 9.18 -9.93 4.30
C GLY A 315 10.04 -9.46 3.12
N ARG A 316 10.81 -10.39 2.53
CA ARG A 316 11.54 -10.15 1.28
C ARG A 316 10.63 -9.68 0.15
N SER A 317 9.46 -10.29 0.00
CA SER A 317 8.55 -9.98 -1.11
C SER A 317 8.01 -8.55 -1.02
N ALA A 318 7.70 -8.08 0.20
CA ALA A 318 7.29 -6.70 0.44
C ALA A 318 8.43 -5.70 0.14
N LEU A 319 9.67 -6.03 0.51
CA LEU A 319 10.82 -5.16 0.22
C LEU A 319 11.26 -5.23 -1.25
N ALA A 320 10.99 -6.32 -1.97
CA ALA A 320 11.35 -6.45 -3.38
C ALA A 320 10.64 -5.43 -4.29
N THR A 321 9.49 -4.91 -3.85
CA THR A 321 8.74 -3.89 -4.58
C THR A 321 9.23 -2.46 -4.29
N ALA A 322 10.13 -2.26 -3.33
CA ALA A 322 10.63 -0.96 -2.91
C ALA A 322 11.35 -0.21 -4.02
N PHE A 323 12.35 -0.87 -4.62
CA PHE A 323 13.16 -0.32 -5.69
C PHE A 323 12.33 -0.01 -6.95
N PRO A 324 11.57 -0.99 -7.51
CA PRO A 324 10.76 -0.69 -8.68
C PRO A 324 9.64 0.32 -8.38
N GLY A 325 9.02 0.27 -7.19
CA GLY A 325 7.99 1.22 -6.79
C GLY A 325 8.50 2.66 -6.75
N ALA A 326 9.72 2.90 -6.26
CA ALA A 326 10.32 4.24 -6.21
C ALA A 326 10.73 4.75 -7.60
N LEU A 327 11.14 3.87 -8.52
CA LEU A 327 11.77 4.23 -9.79
C LEU A 327 10.87 4.01 -11.03
N ARG A 328 9.65 3.53 -10.83
CA ARG A 328 8.68 3.15 -11.88
C ARG A 328 8.43 4.19 -12.97
N ARG A 329 8.66 5.48 -12.66
CA ARG A 329 8.49 6.59 -13.60
C ARG A 329 9.79 6.99 -14.30
N CYS A 330 10.93 6.68 -13.70
CA CYS A 330 12.24 7.15 -14.16
C CYS A 330 12.96 6.13 -15.03
N LEU A 331 12.61 4.86 -14.91
CA LEU A 331 13.23 3.76 -15.64
C LEU A 331 12.20 3.03 -16.51
N ALA A 332 12.65 2.57 -17.68
CA ALA A 332 11.86 1.68 -18.53
C ALA A 332 11.61 0.33 -17.82
N PRO A 333 10.48 -0.35 -18.09
CA PRO A 333 10.13 -1.63 -17.46
C PRO A 333 11.25 -2.68 -17.52
N GLU A 334 11.93 -2.82 -18.66
CA GLU A 334 12.99 -3.82 -18.84
C GLU A 334 14.21 -3.50 -17.96
N THR A 335 14.49 -2.22 -17.76
CA THR A 335 15.56 -1.75 -16.87
C THR A 335 15.18 -1.97 -15.41
N LEU A 336 13.92 -1.74 -15.04
CA LEU A 336 13.40 -2.02 -13.70
C LEU A 336 13.53 -3.50 -13.38
N ASP A 337 13.05 -4.37 -14.26
CA ASP A 337 13.10 -5.83 -14.07
C ASP A 337 14.54 -6.33 -13.90
N ARG A 338 15.45 -5.83 -14.75
CA ARG A 338 16.87 -6.18 -14.68
C ARG A 338 17.54 -5.75 -13.37
N LEU A 339 17.21 -4.56 -12.85
CA LEU A 339 17.86 -4.00 -11.66
C LEU A 339 17.18 -4.38 -10.34
N THR A 340 15.92 -4.81 -10.38
CA THR A 340 15.13 -5.16 -9.18
C THR A 340 15.84 -6.15 -8.25
N PRO A 341 16.51 -7.22 -8.71
CA PRO A 341 17.23 -8.12 -7.82
C PRO A 341 18.30 -7.39 -6.98
N ALA A 342 19.19 -6.61 -7.61
CA ALA A 342 20.23 -5.86 -6.91
C ALA A 342 19.64 -4.73 -6.04
N GLY A 343 18.61 -4.04 -6.54
CA GLY A 343 17.89 -3.01 -5.79
C GLY A 343 17.20 -3.56 -4.53
N THR A 344 16.65 -4.78 -4.60
CA THR A 344 16.07 -5.48 -3.45
C THR A 344 17.11 -5.75 -2.38
N GLU A 345 18.29 -6.25 -2.77
CA GLU A 345 19.39 -6.47 -1.82
C GLU A 345 19.85 -5.17 -1.17
N LEU A 346 19.89 -4.07 -1.92
CA LEU A 346 20.28 -2.75 -1.38
C LEU A 346 19.30 -2.27 -0.32
N VAL A 347 18.00 -2.43 -0.58
CA VAL A 347 16.93 -2.09 0.37
C VAL A 347 16.99 -2.96 1.63
N ILE A 348 17.14 -4.28 1.47
CA ILE A 348 17.26 -5.22 2.60
C ILE A 348 18.50 -4.88 3.45
N ALA A 349 19.63 -4.60 2.80
CA ALA A 349 20.85 -4.22 3.47
C ALA A 349 20.69 -2.93 4.28
N ALA A 350 20.01 -1.92 3.73
CA ALA A 350 19.69 -0.69 4.46
C ALA A 350 18.91 -0.95 5.75
N VAL A 351 17.84 -1.76 5.66
CA VAL A 351 17.03 -2.13 6.83
C VAL A 351 17.88 -2.85 7.87
N LEU A 352 18.64 -3.88 7.47
CA LEU A 352 19.46 -4.66 8.39
C LEU A 352 20.60 -3.84 9.03
N SER A 353 21.20 -2.91 8.27
CA SER A 353 22.22 -1.99 8.77
C SER A 353 21.66 -1.07 9.87
N ALA A 354 20.39 -0.67 9.78
CA ALA A 354 19.74 0.16 10.78
C ALA A 354 19.33 -0.60 12.04
N VAL A 355 18.74 -1.80 11.92
CA VAL A 355 18.23 -2.52 13.09
C VAL A 355 19.36 -2.92 14.05
N ARG A 356 20.56 -3.20 13.53
CA ARG A 356 21.76 -3.48 14.35
C ARG A 356 22.18 -2.30 15.24
N ASP A 357 21.85 -1.06 14.87
CA ASP A 357 22.16 0.12 15.69
C ASP A 357 21.20 0.28 16.87
N THR A 358 19.95 -0.10 16.69
CA THR A 358 18.91 0.05 17.73
C THR A 358 19.16 -0.84 18.96
N THR A 359 20.02 -1.85 18.84
CA THR A 359 20.42 -2.75 19.93
C THR A 359 21.78 -2.43 20.56
N ALA A 360 22.51 -1.45 20.03
CA ALA A 360 23.82 -1.03 20.55
C ALA A 360 23.73 0.16 21.53
N SER A 361 22.52 0.65 21.78
CA SER A 361 22.16 1.73 22.72
C SER A 361 21.36 1.16 23.87
#